data_AF-A0AAE9EN24-F1
#
_entry.id   AF-A0AAE9EN24-F1
#
_cell.length_a   1.000
_cell.length_b   1.000
_cell.length_c   1.000
_cell.angle_alpha   90.00
_cell.angle_beta   90.00
_cell.angle_gamma   90.00
#
_symmetry.space_group_name_H-M   'P 1'
#
loop_
_entity.id
_entity.type
_entity.pdbx_description
1 polymer ?
#
loop_
_entity_poly.entity_id
_entity_poly.type
_entity_poly.pdbx_seq_one_letter_code
_entity_poly.pdbx_strand_id
1 'polypeptide(L)'
;MRVLRVLFRMMTSSLLLLFYLHPPPPIQAYSSSSSGSSSSSSSSQRCYSCMSRYYGATWQFAGYSRIYQEPRAFTDHCRDPQARGADVPSTYCEEKANCVTLIEELKIGTGARGYIRGCWGSVLLFGFNRTGTVGALAEHSFCHTFNLTQLVSGGRPEESSINVCSCRGSLCNGSTINASSTIFSFSHFLLAILIVILKSLN
;
A
#
# COMPACT_ATOMS: atom_id res chain seq x y z
N MET A 1 -48.08 -14.03 15.86
CA MET A 1 -47.50 -12.67 15.93
C MET A 1 -46.76 -12.31 17.24
N ARG A 2 -46.71 -13.18 18.27
CA ARG A 2 -45.95 -12.90 19.52
C ARG A 2 -44.47 -13.31 19.48
N VAL A 3 -44.09 -14.27 18.63
CA VAL A 3 -42.69 -14.75 18.51
C VAL A 3 -41.79 -13.74 17.75
N LEU A 4 -42.33 -13.04 16.77
CA LEU A 4 -41.57 -12.09 15.95
C LEU A 4 -41.12 -10.83 16.71
N ARG A 5 -41.85 -10.44 17.77
CA ARG A 5 -41.49 -9.30 18.63
C ARG A 5 -40.42 -9.64 19.68
N VAL A 6 -40.28 -10.91 20.06
CA VAL A 6 -39.21 -11.35 20.97
C VAL A 6 -37.87 -11.42 20.22
N LEU A 7 -37.89 -11.90 18.97
CA LEU A 7 -36.70 -11.89 18.09
C LEU A 7 -36.16 -10.49 17.83
N PHE A 8 -37.03 -9.50 17.59
CA PHE A 8 -36.60 -8.12 17.38
C PHE A 8 -35.99 -7.46 18.62
N ARG A 9 -36.43 -7.84 19.84
CA ARG A 9 -35.88 -7.30 21.09
C ARG A 9 -34.55 -7.95 21.52
N MET A 10 -34.23 -9.16 21.05
CA MET A 10 -32.94 -9.80 21.35
C MET A 10 -31.80 -9.36 20.41
N MET A 11 -32.13 -8.84 19.22
CA MET A 11 -31.14 -8.36 18.25
C MET A 11 -30.53 -7.00 18.63
N THR A 12 -31.26 -6.13 19.31
CA THR A 12 -30.74 -4.79 19.71
C THR A 12 -29.87 -4.85 20.96
N SER A 13 -30.14 -5.80 21.87
CA SER A 13 -29.32 -5.98 23.10
C SER A 13 -27.99 -6.69 22.82
N SER A 14 -27.96 -7.64 21.86
CA SER A 14 -26.72 -8.34 21.50
C SER A 14 -25.73 -7.49 20.70
N LEU A 15 -26.19 -6.50 19.92
CA LEU A 15 -25.29 -5.57 19.23
C LEU A 15 -24.54 -4.65 20.21
N LEU A 16 -25.20 -4.21 21.28
CA LEU A 16 -24.57 -3.40 22.32
C LEU A 16 -23.56 -4.22 23.15
N LEU A 17 -23.82 -5.51 23.39
CA LEU A 17 -22.82 -6.40 24.03
C LEU A 17 -21.63 -6.73 23.11
N LEU A 18 -21.80 -6.75 21.78
CA LEU A 18 -20.68 -6.97 20.84
C LEU A 18 -19.68 -5.81 20.83
N PHE A 19 -20.13 -4.56 21.00
CA PHE A 19 -19.23 -3.41 21.14
C PHE A 19 -18.52 -3.36 22.52
N TYR A 20 -19.11 -3.94 23.56
CA TYR A 20 -18.49 -4.01 24.90
C TYR A 20 -17.55 -5.20 25.10
N LEU A 21 -17.74 -6.32 24.39
CA LEU A 21 -16.89 -7.53 24.50
C LEU A 21 -15.79 -7.63 23.45
N HIS A 22 -15.87 -6.87 22.34
CA HIS A 22 -14.76 -6.72 21.41
C HIS A 22 -14.24 -5.28 21.48
N PRO A 23 -13.15 -4.99 22.22
CA PRO A 23 -12.36 -3.81 21.89
C PRO A 23 -12.05 -3.87 20.38
N PRO A 24 -12.07 -2.72 19.66
CA PRO A 24 -11.69 -2.71 18.25
C PRO A 24 -10.34 -3.43 18.14
N PRO A 25 -10.20 -4.39 17.21
CA PRO A 25 -8.93 -5.09 17.07
C PRO A 25 -7.86 -4.03 16.85
N PRO A 26 -6.71 -4.10 17.55
CA PRO A 26 -5.60 -3.22 17.24
C PRO A 26 -5.37 -3.34 15.75
N ILE A 27 -5.31 -2.19 15.05
CA ILE A 27 -5.01 -2.14 13.62
C ILE A 27 -3.73 -2.95 13.44
N GLN A 28 -3.87 -4.18 12.97
CA GLN A 28 -2.75 -5.08 12.79
C GLN A 28 -2.00 -4.53 11.58
N ALA A 29 -0.97 -3.74 11.86
CA ALA A 29 0.15 -3.57 10.97
C ALA A 29 0.60 -4.98 10.59
N TYR A 30 0.23 -5.42 9.40
CA TYR A 30 0.74 -6.63 8.78
C TYR A 30 2.24 -6.39 8.56
N SER A 31 3.00 -6.72 9.60
CA SER A 31 4.44 -6.84 9.53
C SER A 31 4.71 -8.08 8.70
N SER A 32 4.92 -7.91 7.40
CA SER A 32 5.52 -8.96 6.60
C SER A 32 6.89 -9.25 7.22
N SER A 33 7.00 -10.37 7.92
CA SER A 33 8.25 -10.89 8.46
C SER A 33 9.15 -11.35 7.31
N SER A 34 9.76 -10.38 6.61
CA SER A 34 11.04 -10.62 5.97
C SER A 34 12.09 -10.61 7.08
N SER A 35 12.62 -11.78 7.40
CA SER A 35 13.83 -11.98 8.21
C SER A 35 15.02 -11.27 7.56
N GLY A 36 15.13 -9.97 7.82
CA GLY A 36 16.32 -9.15 7.57
C GLY A 36 16.89 -8.75 8.92
N SER A 37 17.99 -9.37 9.30
CA SER A 37 18.79 -9.10 10.48
C SER A 37 18.99 -7.59 10.69
N SER A 38 18.44 -7.06 11.78
CA SER A 38 18.72 -5.71 12.25
C SER A 38 20.12 -5.67 12.86
N SER A 39 21.15 -5.57 12.01
CA SER A 39 22.43 -5.04 12.43
C SER A 39 22.34 -3.52 12.38
N SER A 40 22.35 -2.92 13.57
CA SER A 40 22.52 -1.49 13.83
C SER A 40 23.92 -1.01 13.39
N SER A 41 24.21 -1.16 12.11
CA SER A 41 25.19 -0.33 11.42
C SER A 41 24.47 0.96 11.04
N SER A 42 25.18 2.08 11.07
CA SER A 42 24.81 3.34 10.45
C SER A 42 24.63 3.15 8.93
N SER A 43 23.63 2.36 8.53
CA SER A 43 23.34 2.04 7.15
C SER A 43 22.62 3.24 6.55
N SER A 44 23.29 3.85 5.58
CA SER A 44 22.72 4.87 4.72
C SER A 44 21.40 4.35 4.14
N GLN A 45 20.29 5.00 4.49
CA GLN A 45 18.97 4.65 3.96
C GLN A 45 18.96 4.90 2.46
N ARG A 46 18.75 3.84 1.67
CA ARG A 46 18.63 3.91 0.22
C ARG A 46 17.43 3.10 -0.26
N CYS A 47 16.84 3.53 -1.36
CA CYS A 47 15.68 2.89 -1.97
C CYS A 47 15.96 2.63 -3.44
N TYR A 48 15.32 1.62 -4.03
CA TYR A 48 15.28 1.50 -5.48
C TYR A 48 14.67 2.76 -6.07
N SER A 49 15.26 3.27 -7.14
CA SER A 49 14.80 4.46 -7.86
C SER A 49 14.61 4.12 -9.32
N CYS A 50 13.38 3.82 -9.69
CA CYS A 50 13.04 3.46 -11.05
C CYS A 50 11.61 3.86 -11.40
N MET A 51 11.33 3.92 -12.69
CA MET A 51 9.96 3.90 -13.21
C MET A 51 9.85 2.86 -14.33
N SER A 52 8.65 2.34 -14.55
CA SER A 52 8.34 1.52 -15.74
C SER A 52 8.74 2.26 -17.03
N ARG A 53 9.26 1.52 -18.01
CA ARG A 53 9.77 2.07 -19.27
C ARG A 53 8.78 2.97 -20.02
N TYR A 54 7.48 2.67 -19.90
CA TYR A 54 6.40 3.48 -20.47
C TYR A 54 6.44 4.96 -20.04
N TYR A 55 6.76 5.25 -18.76
CA TYR A 55 6.87 6.63 -18.27
C TYR A 55 8.01 7.39 -18.95
N GLY A 56 9.12 6.71 -19.26
CA GLY A 56 10.26 7.31 -19.95
C GLY A 56 9.94 7.68 -21.38
N ALA A 57 9.22 6.81 -22.10
CA ALA A 57 8.79 7.05 -23.49
C ALA A 57 7.87 8.28 -23.63
N THR A 58 7.16 8.65 -22.56
CA THR A 58 6.16 9.73 -22.56
C THR A 58 6.49 10.86 -21.58
N TRP A 59 7.70 10.86 -21.00
CA TRP A 59 8.09 11.67 -19.85
C TRP A 59 7.76 13.16 -19.99
N GLN A 60 8.10 13.74 -21.14
CA GLN A 60 7.87 15.16 -21.43
C GLN A 60 6.44 15.44 -21.93
N PHE A 61 5.89 14.55 -22.75
CA PHE A 61 4.64 14.80 -23.48
C PHE A 61 3.39 14.51 -22.65
N ALA A 62 3.44 13.51 -21.77
CA ALA A 62 2.34 13.17 -20.86
C ALA A 62 2.38 13.97 -19.54
N GLY A 63 3.32 14.90 -19.39
CA GLY A 63 3.39 15.78 -18.21
C GLY A 63 3.94 15.12 -16.94
N TYR A 64 4.46 13.89 -17.01
CA TYR A 64 5.07 13.20 -15.87
C TYR A 64 6.25 13.98 -15.29
N SER A 65 7.03 14.67 -16.14
CA SER A 65 8.12 15.56 -15.73
C SER A 65 7.69 16.74 -14.86
N ARG A 66 6.38 17.01 -14.75
CA ARG A 66 5.83 18.05 -13.88
C ARG A 66 5.36 17.50 -12.54
N ILE A 67 5.28 16.18 -12.36
CA ILE A 67 4.69 15.54 -11.18
C ILE A 67 5.77 14.81 -10.38
N TYR A 68 6.56 14.00 -11.08
CA TYR A 68 7.53 13.11 -10.47
C TYR A 68 8.94 13.64 -10.63
N GLN A 69 9.78 13.33 -9.65
CA GLN A 69 11.22 13.46 -9.83
C GLN A 69 11.70 12.38 -10.81
N GLU A 70 12.58 12.75 -11.74
CA GLU A 70 13.13 11.79 -12.68
C GLU A 70 13.84 10.64 -11.92
N PRO A 71 13.51 9.37 -12.21
CA PRO A 71 14.11 8.23 -11.53
C PRO A 71 15.56 8.02 -12.00
N ARG A 72 16.30 7.18 -11.27
CA ARG A 72 17.65 6.77 -11.72
C ARG A 72 17.62 5.94 -13.01
N ALA A 73 16.51 5.25 -13.31
CA ALA A 73 16.32 4.57 -14.59
C ALA A 73 14.84 4.37 -14.95
N PHE A 74 14.55 4.37 -16.25
CA PHE A 74 13.31 3.85 -16.82
C PHE A 74 13.54 2.41 -17.31
N THR A 75 12.85 1.43 -16.71
CA THR A 75 13.13 -0.01 -16.94
C THR A 75 11.90 -0.89 -16.77
N ASP A 76 11.84 -2.00 -17.49
CA ASP A 76 10.78 -3.01 -17.36
C ASP A 76 10.90 -3.81 -16.06
N HIS A 77 12.10 -3.85 -15.48
CA HIS A 77 12.36 -4.49 -14.20
C HIS A 77 11.89 -3.67 -13.00
N CYS A 78 11.31 -2.47 -13.20
CA CYS A 78 10.86 -1.67 -12.08
C CYS A 78 9.71 -2.34 -11.30
N ARG A 79 8.96 -3.25 -11.93
CA ARG A 79 7.97 -4.08 -11.24
C ARG A 79 8.63 -5.02 -10.22
N ASP A 80 9.75 -5.63 -10.57
CA ASP A 80 10.47 -6.62 -9.76
C ASP A 80 11.98 -6.34 -9.85
N PRO A 81 12.48 -5.34 -9.08
CA PRO A 81 13.87 -4.92 -9.13
C PRO A 81 14.83 -5.95 -8.52
N GLN A 82 14.31 -6.99 -7.86
CA GLN A 82 15.10 -8.08 -7.29
C GLN A 82 15.13 -9.32 -8.19
N ALA A 83 14.43 -9.30 -9.33
CA ALA A 83 14.46 -10.37 -10.30
C ALA A 83 15.90 -10.68 -10.75
N ARG A 84 16.18 -11.95 -11.02
CA ARG A 84 17.52 -12.37 -11.46
C ARG A 84 17.89 -11.66 -12.77
N GLY A 85 19.03 -10.96 -12.77
CA GLY A 85 19.50 -10.18 -13.91
C GLY A 85 18.87 -8.79 -14.03
N ALA A 86 18.02 -8.38 -13.09
CA ALA A 86 17.57 -7.00 -12.99
C ALA A 86 18.71 -6.13 -12.44
N ASP A 87 19.15 -5.16 -13.23
CA ASP A 87 20.07 -4.10 -12.78
C ASP A 87 19.27 -2.81 -12.57
N VAL A 88 18.61 -2.70 -11.41
CA VAL A 88 17.80 -1.54 -11.05
C VAL A 88 18.56 -0.66 -10.07
N PRO A 89 18.85 0.61 -10.44
CA PRO A 89 19.62 1.50 -9.58
C PRO A 89 18.88 1.90 -8.30
N SER A 90 19.66 2.34 -7.31
CA SER A 90 19.15 2.86 -6.04
C SER A 90 19.61 4.30 -5.82
N THR A 91 18.95 5.00 -4.91
CA THR A 91 19.33 6.34 -4.48
C THR A 91 19.29 6.44 -2.96
N TYR A 92 20.13 7.30 -2.40
CA TYR A 92 20.06 7.66 -0.99
C TYR A 92 18.85 8.57 -0.73
N CYS A 93 18.19 8.34 0.39
CA CYS A 93 17.10 9.19 0.84
C CYS A 93 17.62 10.22 1.82
N GLU A 94 17.21 11.47 1.62
CA GLU A 94 17.36 12.52 2.61
C GLU A 94 16.53 12.15 3.86
N GLU A 95 17.02 12.55 5.04
CA GLU A 95 16.27 12.46 6.31
C GLU A 95 15.83 11.05 6.76
N LYS A 96 16.56 9.97 6.40
CA LYS A 96 16.17 8.58 6.72
C LYS A 96 14.69 8.28 6.36
N ALA A 97 14.20 8.91 5.29
CA ALA A 97 12.82 8.76 4.82
C ALA A 97 12.52 7.30 4.45
N ASN A 98 11.23 6.94 4.52
CA ASN A 98 10.77 5.63 4.06
C ASN A 98 10.91 5.50 2.53
N CYS A 99 11.06 4.27 2.07
CA CYS A 99 10.97 3.95 0.65
C CYS A 99 9.50 3.82 0.25
N VAL A 100 9.19 4.15 -1.00
CA VAL A 100 7.85 4.01 -1.56
C VAL A 100 7.84 3.26 -2.88
N THR A 101 6.71 2.60 -3.13
CA THR A 101 6.32 2.02 -4.42
C THR A 101 4.93 2.55 -4.76
N LEU A 102 4.81 3.26 -5.88
CA LEU A 102 3.55 3.75 -6.41
C LEU A 102 3.19 2.87 -7.61
N ILE A 103 1.92 2.47 -7.68
CA ILE A 103 1.38 1.59 -8.71
C ILE A 103 0.15 2.26 -9.31
N GLU A 104 0.23 2.55 -10.59
CA GLU A 104 -0.83 3.19 -11.35
C GLU A 104 -1.43 2.19 -12.34
N GLU A 105 -2.75 2.16 -12.44
CA GLU A 105 -3.44 1.42 -13.49
C GLU A 105 -3.47 2.27 -14.76
N LEU A 106 -2.70 1.86 -15.77
CA LEU A 106 -2.65 2.56 -17.04
C LEU A 106 -3.91 2.24 -17.84
N LYS A 107 -4.62 3.27 -18.28
CA LYS A 107 -5.82 3.15 -19.15
C LYS A 107 -5.46 2.78 -20.61
N ILE A 108 -4.44 1.94 -20.81
CA ILE A 108 -3.92 1.55 -22.12
C ILE A 108 -4.00 0.03 -22.23
N GLY A 109 -4.83 -0.45 -23.16
CA GLY A 109 -5.00 -1.88 -23.44
C GLY A 109 -5.51 -2.70 -22.25
N THR A 110 -4.98 -3.91 -22.07
CA THR A 110 -5.43 -4.92 -21.10
C THR A 110 -4.91 -4.67 -19.67
N GLY A 111 -5.21 -3.51 -19.08
CA GLY A 111 -4.94 -3.25 -17.65
C GLY A 111 -3.45 -3.28 -17.29
N ALA A 112 -2.61 -2.66 -18.11
CA ALA A 112 -1.19 -2.52 -17.80
C ALA A 112 -1.00 -1.70 -16.51
N ARG A 113 0.02 -2.06 -15.71
CA ARG A 113 0.37 -1.33 -14.48
C ARG A 113 1.71 -0.62 -14.63
N GLY A 114 1.72 0.67 -14.31
CA GLY A 114 2.93 1.46 -14.16
C GLY A 114 3.47 1.34 -12.73
N TYR A 115 4.79 1.20 -12.60
CA TYR A 115 5.48 1.14 -11.31
C TYR A 115 6.44 2.30 -11.20
N ILE A 116 6.44 2.95 -10.03
CA ILE A 116 7.36 4.03 -9.68
C ILE A 116 7.92 3.70 -8.29
N ARG A 117 9.24 3.70 -8.15
CA ARG A 117 9.94 3.41 -6.89
C ARG A 117 10.88 4.55 -6.55
N GLY A 118 10.95 4.93 -5.26
CA GLY A 118 11.83 6.00 -4.81
C GLY A 118 11.75 6.22 -3.30
N CYS A 119 12.29 7.36 -2.86
CA CYS A 119 12.17 7.82 -1.48
C CYS A 119 10.87 8.61 -1.31
N TRP A 120 10.19 8.45 -0.17
CA TRP A 120 9.00 9.24 0.16
C TRP A 120 9.26 10.75 0.02
N GLY A 121 10.40 11.24 0.49
CA GLY A 121 10.72 12.67 0.47
C GLY A 121 10.99 13.29 -0.90
N SER A 122 11.25 12.49 -1.95
CA SER A 122 11.76 13.01 -3.23
C SER A 122 11.12 12.42 -4.48
N VAL A 123 10.27 11.39 -4.40
CA VAL A 123 9.66 10.79 -5.60
C VAL A 123 8.68 11.73 -6.32
N LEU A 124 8.05 12.66 -5.59
CA LEU A 124 7.18 13.71 -6.12
C LEU A 124 7.90 15.05 -6.06
N LEU A 125 7.86 15.85 -7.14
CA LEU A 125 8.53 17.15 -7.21
C LEU A 125 8.05 18.13 -6.14
N PHE A 126 6.75 18.10 -5.84
CA PHE A 126 6.13 18.95 -4.82
C PHE A 126 5.94 18.23 -3.48
N GLY A 127 6.42 16.99 -3.38
CA GLY A 127 6.24 16.14 -2.22
C GLY A 127 4.80 15.62 -2.03
N PHE A 128 4.68 14.66 -1.12
CA PHE A 128 3.40 14.16 -0.66
C PHE A 128 2.68 15.17 0.23
N ASN A 129 1.35 15.09 0.26
CA ASN A 129 0.55 15.77 1.28
C ASN A 129 0.91 15.20 2.67
N ARG A 130 1.43 16.04 3.56
CA ARG A 130 1.94 15.61 4.88
C ARG A 130 0.85 15.36 5.93
N THR A 131 -0.42 15.45 5.56
CA THR A 131 -1.56 15.28 6.47
C THR A 131 -2.27 13.94 6.28
N GLY A 132 -2.97 13.50 7.32
CA GLY A 132 -3.82 12.30 7.28
C GLY A 132 -3.07 11.02 6.91
N THR A 133 -3.73 10.16 6.13
CA THR A 133 -3.19 8.86 5.71
C THR A 133 -2.00 8.99 4.76
N VAL A 134 -1.92 10.06 3.95
CA VAL A 134 -0.75 10.28 3.09
C VAL A 134 0.48 10.64 3.91
N GLY A 135 0.33 11.51 4.91
CA GLY A 135 1.40 11.87 5.84
C GLY A 135 1.94 10.67 6.62
N ALA A 136 1.06 9.73 7.00
CA ALA A 136 1.45 8.53 7.72
C ALA A 136 2.46 7.65 6.95
N LEU A 137 2.50 7.71 5.61
CA LEU A 137 3.48 6.97 4.78
C LEU A 137 4.93 7.36 5.08
N ALA A 138 5.17 8.57 5.61
CA ALA A 138 6.52 9.05 5.94
C ALA A 138 7.19 8.19 7.03
N GLU A 139 6.38 7.66 7.96
CA GLU A 139 6.85 6.97 9.16
C GLU A 139 6.42 5.51 9.21
N HIS A 140 5.23 5.19 8.68
CA HIS A 140 4.61 3.87 8.79
C HIS A 140 4.72 3.08 7.49
N SER A 141 4.82 1.75 7.65
CA SER A 141 4.86 0.81 6.53
C SER A 141 3.46 0.24 6.29
N PHE A 142 2.82 0.63 5.20
CA PHE A 142 1.51 0.12 4.77
C PHE A 142 1.27 0.44 3.29
N CYS A 143 0.23 -0.17 2.73
CA CYS A 143 -0.24 0.09 1.37
C CYS A 143 -1.64 0.68 1.40
N HIS A 144 -1.90 1.69 0.57
CA HIS A 144 -3.23 2.29 0.45
C HIS A 144 -3.42 2.92 -0.92
N THR A 145 -4.64 2.86 -1.44
CA THR A 145 -5.02 3.51 -2.71
C THR A 145 -5.49 4.94 -2.45
N PHE A 146 -4.84 5.91 -3.07
CA PHE A 146 -5.14 7.33 -2.95
C PHE A 146 -5.66 7.88 -4.27
N ASN A 147 -6.45 8.96 -4.20
CA ASN A 147 -6.69 9.81 -5.35
C ASN A 147 -5.50 10.75 -5.53
N LEU A 148 -5.06 10.97 -6.77
CA LEU A 148 -3.87 11.79 -7.06
C LEU A 148 -3.99 13.22 -6.49
N THR A 149 -5.19 13.80 -6.52
CA THR A 149 -5.52 15.10 -5.91
C THR A 149 -5.21 15.15 -4.41
N GLN A 150 -5.36 14.04 -3.68
CA GLN A 150 -5.07 13.96 -2.24
C GLN A 150 -3.61 13.66 -1.96
N LEU A 151 -2.95 12.95 -2.88
CA LEU A 151 -1.59 12.45 -2.71
C LEU A 151 -0.54 13.56 -2.82
N VAL A 152 -0.69 14.46 -3.80
CA VAL A 152 0.31 15.48 -4.12
C VAL A 152 0.02 16.77 -3.35
N SER A 153 1.04 17.36 -2.71
CA SER A 153 0.91 18.67 -2.08
C SER A 153 0.56 19.75 -3.11
N GLY A 154 -0.47 20.56 -2.81
CA GLY A 154 -1.01 21.58 -3.72
C GLY A 154 -2.13 21.07 -4.65
N GLY A 155 -2.42 19.77 -4.63
CA GLY A 155 -3.50 19.17 -5.43
C GLY A 155 -3.18 19.11 -6.92
N ARG A 156 -3.75 18.10 -7.59
CA ARG A 156 -3.75 17.96 -9.05
C ARG A 156 -5.20 17.81 -9.52
N PRO A 157 -5.61 18.47 -10.60
CA PRO A 157 -6.98 18.37 -11.13
C PRO A 157 -7.27 17.03 -11.82
N GLU A 158 -6.29 16.12 -11.88
CA GLU A 158 -6.43 14.82 -12.54
C GLU A 158 -7.01 13.77 -11.59
N GLU A 159 -8.17 13.24 -11.95
CA GLU A 159 -8.86 12.17 -11.22
C GLU A 159 -8.30 10.81 -11.64
N SER A 160 -7.16 10.44 -11.05
CA SER A 160 -6.57 9.11 -11.15
C SER A 160 -6.34 8.52 -9.76
N SER A 161 -6.47 7.19 -9.66
CA SER A 161 -6.20 6.44 -8.45
C SER A 161 -4.83 5.79 -8.52
N ILE A 162 -4.12 5.77 -7.40
CA ILE A 162 -2.76 5.25 -7.33
C ILE A 162 -2.57 4.49 -6.01
N ASN A 163 -2.08 3.26 -6.10
CA ASN A 163 -1.79 2.45 -4.93
C ASN A 163 -0.35 2.74 -4.47
N VAL A 164 -0.20 3.20 -3.24
CA VAL A 164 1.09 3.60 -2.68
C VAL A 164 1.41 2.73 -1.48
N CYS A 165 2.57 2.08 -1.54
CA CYS A 165 3.12 1.28 -0.46
C CYS A 165 4.38 1.92 0.08
N SER A 166 4.43 2.12 1.39
CA SER A 166 5.61 2.62 2.11
C SER A 166 6.27 1.50 2.92
N CYS A 167 7.59 1.55 3.04
CA CYS A 167 8.36 0.65 3.90
C CYS A 167 9.60 1.34 4.46
N ARG A 168 10.09 0.83 5.60
CA ARG A 168 11.32 1.31 6.23
C ARG A 168 12.45 0.28 6.10
N GLY A 169 13.58 0.71 5.55
CA GLY A 169 14.82 -0.05 5.49
C GLY A 169 15.48 0.06 4.12
N SER A 170 16.78 -0.25 4.05
CA SER A 170 17.52 -0.19 2.79
C SER A 170 16.93 -1.14 1.75
N LEU A 171 16.54 -0.61 0.60
CA LEU A 171 16.00 -1.33 -0.56
C LEU A 171 14.72 -2.14 -0.26
N CYS A 172 13.99 -1.79 0.81
CA CYS A 172 12.76 -2.50 1.19
C CYS A 172 11.67 -2.39 0.12
N ASN A 173 11.69 -1.33 -0.68
CA ASN A 173 10.81 -1.17 -1.84
C ASN A 173 11.27 -2.02 -3.03
N GLY A 174 11.89 -3.18 -2.78
CA GLY A 174 12.22 -4.16 -3.80
C GLY A 174 11.15 -5.22 -3.99
N SER A 175 10.28 -5.41 -3.00
CA SER A 175 9.27 -6.46 -3.05
C SER A 175 8.28 -6.25 -4.19
N THR A 176 7.93 -7.35 -4.85
CA THR A 176 6.91 -7.37 -5.90
C THR A 176 5.55 -7.28 -5.23
N ILE A 177 4.89 -6.13 -5.39
CA ILE A 177 3.58 -5.89 -4.82
C ILE A 177 2.55 -6.37 -5.84
N ASN A 178 2.07 -7.59 -5.64
CA ASN A 178 0.88 -8.04 -6.35
C ASN A 178 -0.32 -7.34 -5.72
N ALA A 179 -0.84 -6.33 -6.41
CA ALA A 179 -2.19 -5.84 -6.20
C ALA A 179 -3.14 -6.97 -6.67
N SER A 180 -3.33 -7.98 -5.84
CA SER A 180 -4.28 -9.05 -6.11
C SER A 180 -5.01 -9.34 -4.82
N SER A 181 -6.24 -8.82 -4.78
CA SER A 181 -7.40 -9.27 -4.02
C SER A 181 -7.18 -9.48 -2.53
N THR A 182 -7.86 -8.65 -1.73
CA THR A 182 -8.41 -9.07 -0.43
C THR A 182 -9.26 -10.33 -0.65
N ILE A 183 -8.64 -11.51 -0.72
CA ILE A 183 -9.33 -12.76 -0.42
C ILE A 183 -9.45 -12.74 1.10
N PHE A 184 -10.42 -11.95 1.58
CA PHE A 184 -10.92 -12.12 2.92
C PHE A 184 -11.23 -13.60 3.06
N SER A 185 -10.62 -14.26 4.04
CA SER A 185 -10.78 -15.68 4.27
C SER A 185 -12.21 -15.97 4.72
N PHE A 186 -13.14 -16.01 3.76
CA PHE A 186 -14.51 -16.52 3.94
C PHE A 186 -14.48 -17.93 4.53
N SER A 187 -13.38 -18.67 4.30
CA SER A 187 -13.11 -19.97 4.89
C SER A 187 -13.06 -19.93 6.43
N HIS A 188 -12.46 -18.90 7.05
CA HIS A 188 -12.43 -18.81 8.52
C HIS A 188 -13.78 -18.41 9.11
N PHE A 189 -14.55 -17.56 8.40
CA PHE A 189 -15.88 -17.17 8.84
C PHE A 189 -16.89 -18.32 8.77
N LEU A 190 -16.85 -19.12 7.68
CA LEU A 190 -17.69 -20.31 7.55
C LEU A 190 -17.31 -21.42 8.53
N LEU A 191 -16.02 -21.59 8.82
CA LEU A 191 -15.55 -22.53 9.84
C LEU A 191 -16.02 -22.13 11.24
N ALA A 192 -15.97 -20.84 11.58
CA ALA A 192 -16.49 -20.34 12.85
C ALA A 192 -18.01 -20.57 12.99
N ILE A 193 -18.78 -20.33 11.92
CA ILE A 193 -20.23 -20.60 11.91
C ILE A 193 -20.52 -22.10 12.08
N LEU A 194 -19.78 -22.96 11.39
CA LEU A 194 -19.94 -24.42 11.49
C LEU A 194 -19.64 -24.94 12.90
N ILE A 195 -18.59 -24.44 13.55
CA ILE A 195 -18.25 -24.81 14.94
C ILE A 195 -19.36 -24.41 15.90
N VAL A 196 -19.95 -23.22 15.74
CA VAL A 196 -21.07 -22.76 16.58
C VAL A 196 -22.30 -23.65 16.40
N ILE A 197 -22.62 -24.06 15.16
CA ILE A 197 -23.74 -24.96 14.88
C ILE A 197 -23.51 -26.35 15.50
N LEU A 198 -22.33 -26.93 15.33
CA LEU A 198 -21.98 -28.24 15.91
C LEU A 198 -22.04 -28.25 17.45
N LYS A 199 -21.61 -27.15 18.09
CA LYS A 199 -21.72 -26.99 19.55
C LYS A 199 -23.14 -26.79 20.06
N SER A 200 -24.09 -26.43 19.19
CA SER A 200 -25.50 -26.25 19.56
C SER A 200 -26.34 -27.53 19.40
N LEU A 201 -25.81 -28.55 18.71
CA LEU A 201 -26.48 -29.82 18.42
C LEU A 201 -26.06 -30.95 19.38
N ASN A 202 -25.08 -30.69 20.25
CA ASN A 202 -24.50 -31.64 21.19
C ASN A 202 -24.58 -31.09 22.61
#